data_AF-A0A2S1QUQ2-F1
#
_entry.id   AF-A0A2S1QUQ2-F1
#
_cell.length_a   1.000
_cell.length_b   1.000
_cell.length_c   1.000
_cell.angle_alpha   90.00
_cell.angle_beta   90.00
_cell.angle_gamma   90.00
#
_symmetry.space_group_name_H-M   'P 1'
#
loop_
_entity.id
_entity.type
_entity.pdbx_description
1 polymer ?
#
loop_
_entity_poly.entity_id
_entity_poly.type
_entity_poly.pdbx_seq_one_letter_code
_entity_poly.pdbx_strand_id
1 'polypeptide(L)'
;MTKHTEEFKEFVSQGINKEYFIGIGNPYANILFVGKESAIKKNEVERMSQYLKNANEWRGYIENNSCEILNYPVENGHVLRAGWGKNTWSKYQKLTDIIFEKEMKPFHVDFLENVFTTEINDSPEKNTANADKTGLNERKQLFKESKFIQNFPVVVLACSNYIRNNDKIREIDKIFGVKFVDGKQYTSANWFYTHYSEDGKKLVIHTRQLSANVKPELLKDMGQIIRQHLDRIQLFNNN
;
A
#
# COMPACT_ATOMS: atom_id res chain seq x y z
N MET A 1 -16.93 -5.05 -18.26
CA MET A 1 -17.30 -5.04 -16.83
C MET A 1 -16.59 -6.19 -16.16
N THR A 2 -15.47 -5.93 -15.50
CA THR A 2 -14.61 -6.97 -14.92
C THR A 2 -15.17 -7.34 -13.55
N LYS A 3 -15.55 -8.62 -13.37
CA LYS A 3 -16.01 -9.15 -12.09
C LYS A 3 -14.84 -9.25 -11.12
N HIS A 4 -15.09 -8.89 -9.85
CA HIS A 4 -14.11 -9.07 -8.78
C HIS A 4 -13.67 -10.53 -8.68
N THR A 5 -12.36 -10.74 -8.47
CA THR A 5 -11.76 -12.06 -8.27
C THR A 5 -12.32 -12.71 -7.01
N GLU A 6 -12.41 -14.04 -6.97
CA GLU A 6 -12.89 -14.77 -5.79
C GLU A 6 -12.00 -14.51 -4.57
N GLU A 7 -10.69 -14.38 -4.77
CA GLU A 7 -9.73 -14.06 -3.70
C GLU A 7 -10.04 -12.72 -3.03
N PHE A 8 -10.41 -11.70 -3.82
CA PHE A 8 -10.79 -10.39 -3.28
C PHE A 8 -12.15 -10.44 -2.58
N LYS A 9 -13.13 -11.18 -3.12
CA LYS A 9 -14.43 -11.36 -2.46
C LYS A 9 -14.29 -12.07 -1.12
N GLU A 10 -13.45 -13.11 -1.06
CA GLU A 10 -13.12 -13.81 0.18
C GLU A 10 -12.46 -12.86 1.19
N PHE A 11 -11.49 -12.06 0.74
CA PHE A 11 -10.82 -11.07 1.58
C PHE A 11 -11.81 -10.04 2.16
N VAL A 12 -12.72 -9.49 1.34
CA VAL A 12 -13.76 -8.56 1.81
C VAL A 12 -14.72 -9.24 2.79
N SER A 13 -15.18 -10.46 2.49
CA SER A 13 -16.08 -11.22 3.38
C SER A 13 -15.45 -11.46 4.75
N GLN A 14 -14.17 -11.85 4.79
CA GLN A 14 -13.43 -12.00 6.04
C GLN A 14 -13.28 -10.66 6.79
N GLY A 15 -13.06 -9.56 6.08
CA GLY A 15 -12.95 -8.23 6.68
C GLY A 15 -14.27 -7.72 7.28
N ILE A 16 -15.41 -8.09 6.73
CA ILE A 16 -16.72 -7.83 7.34
C ILE A 16 -16.85 -8.63 8.64
N ASN A 17 -16.52 -9.93 8.61
CA ASN A 17 -16.69 -10.80 9.77
C ASN A 17 -15.73 -10.48 10.93
N LYS A 18 -14.52 -10.03 10.62
CA LYS A 18 -13.48 -9.69 11.59
C LYS A 18 -13.33 -8.18 11.81
N GLU A 19 -14.20 -7.39 11.20
CA GLU A 19 -14.26 -5.92 11.28
C GLU A 19 -12.93 -5.22 10.99
N TYR A 20 -12.18 -5.70 9.99
CA TYR A 20 -10.91 -5.10 9.60
C TYR A 20 -11.02 -4.22 8.36
N PHE A 21 -10.15 -3.22 8.28
CA PHE A 21 -10.00 -2.38 7.10
C PHE A 21 -9.45 -3.18 5.92
N ILE A 22 -10.10 -3.09 4.76
CA ILE A 22 -9.70 -3.81 3.54
C ILE A 22 -8.55 -3.04 2.88
N GLY A 23 -8.79 -1.78 2.56
CA GLY A 23 -7.92 -0.98 1.72
C GLY A 23 -8.69 -0.07 0.76
N ILE A 24 -7.92 0.67 -0.04
CA ILE A 24 -8.37 1.65 -1.03
C ILE A 24 -7.50 1.48 -2.28
N GLY A 25 -8.10 1.44 -3.46
CA GLY A 25 -7.46 1.42 -4.76
C GLY A 25 -7.99 0.32 -5.67
N ASN A 26 -7.32 0.10 -6.79
CA ASN A 26 -7.70 -0.92 -7.76
C ASN A 26 -7.35 -2.33 -7.25
N PRO A 27 -8.33 -3.22 -6.95
CA PRO A 27 -8.04 -4.57 -6.47
C PRO A 27 -7.41 -5.46 -7.56
N TYR A 28 -7.44 -5.03 -8.82
CA TYR A 28 -6.79 -5.72 -9.95
C TYR A 28 -5.39 -5.18 -10.26
N ALA A 29 -4.89 -4.25 -9.47
CA ALA A 29 -3.55 -3.69 -9.65
C ALA A 29 -2.45 -4.75 -9.43
N ASN A 30 -1.30 -4.51 -10.07
CA ASN A 30 -0.10 -5.33 -9.87
C ASN A 30 0.76 -4.87 -8.66
N ILE A 31 0.40 -3.73 -8.05
CA ILE A 31 1.18 -3.09 -7.01
C ILE A 31 0.32 -2.92 -5.76
N LEU A 32 0.84 -3.39 -4.63
CA LEU A 32 0.27 -3.19 -3.30
C LEU A 32 1.15 -2.21 -2.52
N PHE A 33 0.60 -1.10 -2.05
CA PHE A 33 1.26 -0.23 -1.07
C PHE A 33 0.70 -0.48 0.33
N VAL A 34 1.60 -0.69 1.29
CA VAL A 34 1.26 -1.00 2.67
C VAL A 34 1.82 0.09 3.57
N GLY A 35 0.93 0.91 4.15
CA GLY A 35 1.30 1.90 5.15
C GLY A 35 1.42 1.31 6.56
N LYS A 36 1.63 2.20 7.54
CA LYS A 36 1.60 1.82 8.96
C LYS A 36 0.16 1.74 9.45
N GLU A 37 -0.44 2.89 9.69
CA GLU A 37 -1.83 3.10 10.07
C GLU A 37 -2.36 4.35 9.37
N SER A 38 -3.68 4.42 9.23
CA SER A 38 -4.34 5.64 8.76
C SER A 38 -4.21 6.77 9.79
N ALA A 39 -3.78 7.95 9.33
CA ALA A 39 -3.62 9.13 10.17
C ALA A 39 -4.98 9.81 10.45
N ILE A 40 -5.72 9.24 11.39
CA ILE A 40 -7.03 9.70 11.85
C ILE A 40 -6.95 9.96 13.35
N LYS A 41 -7.38 11.14 13.80
CA LYS A 41 -7.52 11.44 15.24
C LYS A 41 -8.82 10.87 15.79
N LYS A 42 -8.83 10.56 17.08
CA LYS A 42 -10.03 10.08 17.80
C LYS A 42 -11.25 11.02 17.70
N ASN A 43 -11.03 12.32 17.52
CA ASN A 43 -12.11 13.30 17.37
C ASN A 43 -12.58 13.51 15.91
N GLU A 44 -11.96 12.86 14.92
CA GLU A 44 -12.39 12.90 13.52
C GLU A 44 -13.44 11.81 13.25
N VAL A 45 -14.61 11.96 13.88
CA VAL A 45 -15.69 10.94 13.92
C VAL A 45 -16.10 10.46 12.53
N GLU A 46 -16.25 11.37 11.57
CA GLU A 46 -16.67 11.03 10.20
C GLU A 46 -15.61 10.18 9.48
N ARG A 47 -14.34 10.57 9.54
CA ARG A 47 -13.24 9.82 8.92
C ARG A 47 -13.05 8.45 9.57
N MET A 48 -13.21 8.38 10.89
CA MET A 48 -13.20 7.10 11.61
C MET A 48 -14.39 6.22 11.18
N SER A 49 -15.59 6.79 11.05
CA SER A 49 -16.76 6.06 10.56
C SER A 49 -16.57 5.53 9.14
N GLN A 50 -15.99 6.32 8.23
CA GLN A 50 -15.64 5.87 6.88
C GLN A 50 -14.62 4.72 6.91
N TYR A 51 -13.57 4.85 7.73
CA TYR A 51 -12.56 3.79 7.90
C TYR A 51 -13.19 2.46 8.35
N LEU A 52 -14.06 2.51 9.37
CA LEU A 52 -14.74 1.32 9.91
C LEU A 52 -15.78 0.73 8.94
N LYS A 53 -16.35 1.54 8.04
CA LYS A 53 -17.31 1.08 7.03
C LYS A 53 -16.67 0.50 5.78
N ASN A 54 -15.35 0.63 5.61
CA ASN A 54 -14.63 0.26 4.38
C ASN A 54 -14.94 -1.15 3.88
N ALA A 55 -15.01 -2.17 4.75
CA ALA A 55 -15.36 -3.52 4.34
C ALA A 55 -16.79 -3.66 3.81
N ASN A 56 -17.75 -2.95 4.43
CA ASN A 56 -19.14 -2.92 3.98
C ASN A 56 -19.31 -2.13 2.68
N GLU A 57 -18.54 -1.06 2.48
CA GLU A 57 -18.50 -0.32 1.21
C GLU A 57 -17.99 -1.22 0.07
N TRP A 58 -16.92 -1.97 0.31
CA TRP A 58 -16.42 -2.97 -0.65
C TRP A 58 -17.43 -4.06 -0.99
N ARG A 59 -18.23 -4.52 -0.03
CA ARG A 59 -19.36 -5.43 -0.32
C ARG A 59 -20.32 -4.80 -1.34
N GLY A 60 -20.69 -3.54 -1.12
CA GLY A 60 -21.56 -2.82 -2.05
C GLY A 60 -20.96 -2.68 -3.46
N TYR A 61 -19.66 -2.41 -3.57
CA TYR A 61 -18.97 -2.40 -4.87
C TYR A 61 -18.97 -3.77 -5.54
N ILE A 62 -18.78 -4.85 -4.77
CA ILE A 62 -18.81 -6.22 -5.29
C ILE A 62 -20.21 -6.58 -5.81
N GLU A 63 -21.26 -6.32 -5.03
CA GLU A 63 -22.65 -6.62 -5.37
C GLU A 63 -23.11 -5.87 -6.63
N ASN A 64 -22.64 -4.62 -6.79
CA ASN A 64 -22.96 -3.77 -7.94
C ASN A 64 -21.98 -3.94 -9.12
N ASN A 65 -21.01 -4.85 -9.03
CA ASN A 65 -19.95 -5.06 -10.03
C ASN A 65 -19.23 -3.74 -10.41
N SER A 66 -18.97 -2.90 -9.42
CA SER A 66 -18.36 -1.58 -9.53
C SER A 66 -17.07 -1.51 -8.70
N CYS A 67 -16.48 -0.32 -8.63
CA CYS A 67 -15.28 -0.04 -7.83
C CYS A 67 -15.41 1.38 -7.26
N GLU A 68 -14.58 1.70 -6.27
CA GLU A 68 -14.46 3.07 -5.78
C GLU A 68 -13.88 4.03 -6.84
N ILE A 69 -13.90 5.33 -6.54
CA ILE A 69 -13.34 6.35 -7.42
C ILE A 69 -11.80 6.31 -7.33
N LEU A 70 -11.17 5.88 -8.42
CA LEU A 70 -9.71 5.68 -8.50
C LEU A 70 -8.95 6.91 -9.03
N ASN A 71 -9.66 7.86 -9.62
CA ASN A 71 -9.09 9.01 -10.28
C ASN A 71 -9.92 10.27 -9.99
N TYR A 72 -9.32 11.25 -9.32
CA TYR A 72 -10.01 12.48 -8.97
C TYR A 72 -9.05 13.65 -8.67
N PRO A 73 -9.48 14.90 -8.97
CA PRO A 73 -8.79 16.08 -8.50
C PRO A 73 -8.98 16.24 -6.98
N VAL A 74 -7.93 16.66 -6.29
CA VAL A 74 -7.99 16.98 -4.86
C VAL A 74 -8.45 18.42 -4.71
N GLU A 75 -9.75 18.65 -4.54
CA GLU A 75 -10.34 19.99 -4.50
C GLU A 75 -9.86 20.87 -3.33
N ASN A 76 -10.04 22.18 -3.48
CA ASN A 76 -9.78 23.13 -2.40
C ASN A 76 -10.65 22.80 -1.18
N GLY A 77 -10.04 22.76 0.02
CA GLY A 77 -10.69 22.35 1.25
C GLY A 77 -10.59 20.85 1.56
N HIS A 78 -10.15 20.01 0.62
CA HIS A 78 -9.90 18.60 0.89
C HIS A 78 -8.71 18.40 1.83
N VAL A 79 -8.80 17.44 2.78
CA VAL A 79 -7.78 17.20 3.81
C VAL A 79 -6.39 16.90 3.23
N LEU A 80 -6.34 16.25 2.07
CA LEU A 80 -5.08 15.96 1.37
C LEU A 80 -4.45 17.21 0.74
N ARG A 81 -5.24 18.24 0.37
CA ARG A 81 -4.75 19.44 -0.33
C ARG A 81 -3.73 20.19 0.54
N ALA A 82 -4.07 20.41 1.81
CA ALA A 82 -3.23 21.15 2.76
C ALA A 82 -1.85 20.50 3.00
N GLY A 83 -1.77 19.17 2.85
CA GLY A 83 -0.55 18.39 3.04
C GLY A 83 0.13 17.95 1.75
N TRP A 84 -0.32 18.42 0.57
CA TRP A 84 0.19 17.95 -0.70
C TRP A 84 1.71 18.16 -0.82
N GLY A 85 2.41 17.17 -1.37
CA GLY A 85 3.88 17.13 -1.43
C GLY A 85 4.56 16.68 -0.14
N LYS A 86 3.84 16.57 0.99
CA LYS A 86 4.35 16.08 2.27
C LYS A 86 3.63 14.82 2.76
N ASN A 87 2.35 14.68 2.44
CA ASN A 87 1.54 13.55 2.86
C ASN A 87 1.86 12.28 2.06
N THR A 88 1.45 11.12 2.60
CA THR A 88 1.70 9.81 1.99
C THR A 88 1.13 9.70 0.58
N TRP A 89 -0.08 10.22 0.35
CA TRP A 89 -0.76 10.12 -0.94
C TRP A 89 0.00 10.83 -2.06
N SER A 90 0.56 12.01 -1.78
CA SER A 90 1.40 12.72 -2.75
C SER A 90 2.74 12.01 -3.03
N LYS A 91 3.24 11.19 -2.10
CA LYS A 91 4.44 10.35 -2.32
C LYS A 91 4.08 9.12 -3.13
N TYR A 92 2.94 8.49 -2.87
CA TYR A 92 2.42 7.39 -3.67
C TYR A 92 2.13 7.84 -5.11
N GLN A 93 1.50 9.00 -5.29
CA GLN A 93 1.31 9.60 -6.62
C GLN A 93 2.65 9.78 -7.33
N LYS A 94 3.62 10.46 -6.70
CA LYS A 94 4.94 10.68 -7.30
C LYS A 94 5.67 9.38 -7.63
N LEU A 95 5.57 8.36 -6.76
CA LEU A 95 6.18 7.05 -7.01
C LEU A 95 5.56 6.37 -8.22
N THR A 96 4.22 6.39 -8.31
CA THR A 96 3.49 5.83 -9.45
C THR A 96 3.76 6.60 -10.74
N ASP A 97 3.87 7.94 -10.70
CA ASP A 97 4.26 8.73 -11.86
C ASP A 97 5.63 8.29 -12.41
N ILE A 98 6.59 8.00 -11.52
CA ILE A 98 7.91 7.50 -11.90
C ILE A 98 7.83 6.08 -12.49
N ILE A 99 7.04 5.19 -11.89
CA ILE A 99 6.90 3.79 -12.34
C ILE A 99 6.32 3.73 -13.76
N PHE A 100 5.30 4.54 -14.02
CA PHE A 100 4.56 4.53 -15.29
C PHE A 100 4.97 5.64 -16.26
N GLU A 101 6.04 6.39 -15.94
CA GLU A 101 6.52 7.53 -16.74
C GLU A 101 5.43 8.55 -17.07
N LYS A 102 4.52 8.79 -16.11
CA LYS A 102 3.42 9.75 -16.26
C LYS A 102 3.91 11.17 -15.97
N GLU A 103 3.30 12.14 -16.64
CA GLU A 103 3.44 13.55 -16.28
C GLU A 103 2.81 13.81 -14.90
N MET A 104 3.54 14.54 -14.06
CA MET A 104 3.07 14.89 -12.73
C MET A 104 1.89 15.86 -12.79
N LYS A 105 0.76 15.45 -12.23
CA LYS A 105 -0.42 16.31 -12.07
C LYS A 105 -0.48 16.85 -10.63
N PRO A 106 -0.40 18.18 -10.43
CA PRO A 106 -0.50 18.76 -9.09
C PRO A 106 -1.90 18.55 -8.52
N PHE A 107 -1.99 18.19 -7.24
CA PHE A 107 -3.25 18.02 -6.51
C PHE A 107 -4.23 17.05 -7.20
N HIS A 108 -3.71 15.94 -7.69
CA HIS A 108 -4.50 14.95 -8.41
C HIS A 108 -4.15 13.55 -7.92
N VAL A 109 -5.17 12.74 -7.67
CA VAL A 109 -5.00 11.33 -7.34
C VAL A 109 -5.41 10.52 -8.56
N ASP A 110 -4.48 9.85 -9.21
CA ASP A 110 -4.75 8.79 -10.20
C ASP A 110 -3.89 7.54 -9.97
N PHE A 111 -3.03 7.54 -8.94
CA PHE A 111 -2.21 6.37 -8.62
C PHE A 111 -3.03 5.14 -8.22
N LEU A 112 -4.24 5.35 -7.66
CA LEU A 112 -5.15 4.28 -7.25
C LEU A 112 -5.64 3.45 -8.44
N GLU A 113 -5.56 3.95 -9.68
CA GLU A 113 -5.83 3.16 -10.88
C GLU A 113 -4.85 1.98 -11.04
N ASN A 114 -3.61 2.14 -10.54
CA ASN A 114 -2.51 1.21 -10.75
C ASN A 114 -2.03 0.55 -9.46
N VAL A 115 -2.68 0.84 -8.33
CA VAL A 115 -2.24 0.45 -7.00
C VAL A 115 -3.45 0.10 -6.14
N PHE A 116 -3.33 -0.97 -5.35
CA PHE A 116 -4.14 -1.17 -4.15
C PHE A 116 -3.36 -0.74 -2.91
N THR A 117 -4.01 -0.10 -1.95
CA THR A 117 -3.37 0.36 -0.71
C THR A 117 -4.07 -0.21 0.52
N THR A 118 -3.31 -0.54 1.55
CA THR A 118 -3.84 -0.99 2.85
C THR A 118 -2.85 -0.65 3.97
N GLU A 119 -3.21 -0.97 5.21
CA GLU A 119 -2.39 -0.71 6.40
C GLU A 119 -1.98 -2.03 7.09
N ILE A 120 -0.73 -2.09 7.58
CA ILE A 120 -0.26 -3.23 8.38
C ILE A 120 -0.69 -3.13 9.86
N ASN A 121 -1.13 -1.96 10.30
CA ASN A 121 -1.69 -1.73 11.61
C ASN A 121 -3.12 -1.20 11.47
N ASP A 122 -4.08 -2.06 11.77
CA ASP A 122 -5.50 -1.75 11.66
C ASP A 122 -6.01 -1.05 12.92
N SER A 123 -5.40 0.08 13.23
CA SER A 123 -5.69 0.88 14.41
C SER A 123 -5.33 2.33 14.09
N PRO A 124 -6.26 3.09 13.49
CA PRO A 124 -5.98 4.45 13.05
C PRO A 124 -5.50 5.33 14.19
N GLU A 125 -4.37 6.00 13.98
CA GLU A 125 -3.79 6.94 14.93
C GLU A 125 -2.97 7.97 14.15
N LYS A 126 -3.15 9.25 14.48
CA LYS A 126 -2.42 10.33 13.83
C LYS A 126 -0.93 10.27 14.14
N ASN A 127 -0.57 9.88 15.36
CA ASN A 127 0.82 9.82 15.83
C ASN A 127 1.24 8.37 16.10
N THR A 128 2.06 7.79 15.21
CA THR A 128 2.56 6.40 15.28
C THR A 128 3.20 5.99 16.62
N ALA A 129 3.69 6.96 17.40
CA ALA A 129 4.21 6.73 18.75
C ALA A 129 3.12 6.23 19.71
N ASN A 130 1.89 6.71 19.54
CA ASN A 130 0.73 6.41 20.37
C ASN A 130 -0.16 5.30 19.80
N ALA A 131 0.17 4.79 18.61
CA ALA A 131 -0.64 3.78 17.94
C ALA A 131 -0.68 2.49 18.75
N ASP A 132 -1.88 1.93 18.92
CA ASP A 132 -2.06 0.57 19.40
C ASP A 132 -1.47 -0.40 18.36
N LYS A 133 -0.68 -1.35 18.83
CA LYS A 133 0.09 -2.31 18.02
C LYS A 133 -0.24 -3.76 18.38
N THR A 134 -1.21 -3.97 19.26
CA THR A 134 -1.63 -5.31 19.71
C THR A 134 -2.06 -6.20 18.54
N GLY A 135 -2.79 -5.64 17.57
CA GLY A 135 -3.25 -6.34 16.36
C GLY A 135 -2.19 -6.60 15.28
N LEU A 136 -0.95 -6.12 15.43
CA LEU A 136 0.08 -6.23 14.36
C LEU A 136 0.37 -7.68 13.96
N ASN A 137 0.45 -8.60 14.93
CA ASN A 137 0.79 -9.99 14.63
C ASN A 137 -0.35 -10.70 13.88
N GLU A 138 -1.60 -10.43 14.26
CA GLU A 138 -2.77 -10.94 13.54
C GLU A 138 -2.82 -10.39 12.11
N ARG A 139 -2.52 -9.10 11.93
CA ARG A 139 -2.47 -8.49 10.59
C ARG A 139 -1.35 -9.06 9.72
N LYS A 140 -0.17 -9.33 10.29
CA LYS A 140 0.92 -10.04 9.59
C LYS A 140 0.51 -11.45 9.18
N GLN A 141 -0.22 -12.16 10.04
CA GLN A 141 -0.73 -13.49 9.73
C GLN A 141 -1.77 -13.42 8.60
N LEU A 142 -2.70 -12.46 8.65
CA LEU A 142 -3.64 -12.20 7.58
C LEU A 142 -2.92 -11.96 6.25
N PHE A 143 -1.85 -11.16 6.25
CA PHE A 143 -1.07 -10.90 5.03
C PHE A 143 -0.44 -12.17 4.47
N LYS A 144 0.06 -13.04 5.35
CA LYS A 144 0.66 -14.32 4.97
C LYS A 144 -0.37 -15.29 4.39
N GLU A 145 -1.57 -15.33 4.94
CA GLU A 145 -2.62 -16.31 4.59
C GLU A 145 -3.55 -15.84 3.47
N SER A 146 -3.71 -14.53 3.29
CA SER A 146 -4.61 -13.96 2.28
C SER A 146 -4.07 -14.17 0.87
N LYS A 147 -4.77 -14.99 0.07
CA LYS A 147 -4.48 -15.16 -1.36
C LYS A 147 -4.50 -13.83 -2.11
N PHE A 148 -5.44 -12.95 -1.80
CA PHE A 148 -5.52 -11.63 -2.41
C PHE A 148 -4.23 -10.82 -2.20
N ILE A 149 -3.75 -10.72 -0.95
CA ILE A 149 -2.49 -10.00 -0.63
C ILE A 149 -1.28 -10.72 -1.25
N GLN A 150 -1.27 -12.05 -1.22
CA GLN A 150 -0.17 -12.84 -1.78
C GLN A 150 -0.12 -12.83 -3.31
N ASN A 151 -1.19 -12.46 -4.01
CA ASN A 151 -1.20 -12.42 -5.47
C ASN A 151 -0.50 -11.18 -6.06
N PHE A 152 -0.26 -10.13 -5.28
CA PHE A 152 0.43 -8.94 -5.78
C PHE A 152 1.89 -9.25 -6.14
N PRO A 153 2.33 -9.04 -7.40
CA PRO A 153 3.71 -9.26 -7.80
C PRO A 153 4.66 -8.18 -7.29
N VAL A 154 4.15 -6.99 -6.92
CA VAL A 154 4.93 -5.93 -6.27
C VAL A 154 4.24 -5.53 -4.96
N VAL A 155 4.99 -5.53 -3.87
CA VAL A 155 4.53 -5.05 -2.56
C VAL A 155 5.50 -4.01 -2.02
N VAL A 156 5.04 -2.80 -1.71
CA VAL A 156 5.84 -1.76 -1.05
C VAL A 156 5.39 -1.64 0.40
N LEU A 157 6.22 -2.13 1.30
CA LEU A 157 6.03 -2.06 2.75
C LEU A 157 6.61 -0.74 3.28
N ALA A 158 5.82 0.33 3.21
CA ALA A 158 6.13 1.65 3.77
C ALA A 158 5.82 1.73 5.27
N CYS A 159 6.23 0.69 6.02
CA CYS A 159 5.83 0.49 7.42
C CYS A 159 7.00 0.42 8.40
N SER A 160 8.24 0.62 7.95
CA SER A 160 9.43 0.65 8.80
C SER A 160 9.49 -0.57 9.76
N ASN A 161 9.67 -0.34 11.06
CA ASN A 161 9.84 -1.36 12.08
C ASN A 161 8.56 -2.13 12.47
N TYR A 162 7.41 -1.86 11.85
CA TYR A 162 6.19 -2.62 12.13
C TYR A 162 6.32 -4.06 11.64
N ILE A 163 7.08 -4.26 10.57
CA ILE A 163 7.58 -5.56 10.15
C ILE A 163 9.08 -5.58 10.44
N ARG A 164 9.50 -6.53 11.28
CA ARG A 164 10.88 -6.68 11.71
C ARG A 164 11.65 -7.50 10.68
N ASN A 165 12.65 -6.87 10.08
CA ASN A 165 13.52 -7.53 9.13
C ASN A 165 14.99 -7.13 9.38
N ASN A 166 15.78 -8.07 9.90
CA ASN A 166 17.21 -7.94 10.23
C ASN A 166 17.87 -9.33 10.18
N ASP A 167 19.16 -9.42 10.49
CA ASP A 167 19.93 -10.67 10.38
C ASP A 167 19.39 -11.83 11.22
N LYS A 168 18.67 -11.53 12.31
CA LYS A 168 18.10 -12.55 13.21
C LYS A 168 16.63 -12.83 12.95
N ILE A 169 15.89 -11.84 12.46
CA ILE A 169 14.44 -11.88 12.32
C ILE A 169 14.07 -11.48 10.90
N ARG A 170 13.47 -12.41 10.17
CA ARG A 170 13.15 -12.29 8.76
C ARG A 170 11.64 -12.39 8.51
N GLU A 171 10.86 -11.44 9.06
CA GLU A 171 9.39 -11.50 8.94
C GLU A 171 8.91 -11.36 7.50
N ILE A 172 9.56 -10.52 6.69
CA ILE A 172 9.18 -10.31 5.28
C ILE A 172 9.32 -11.62 4.52
N ASP A 173 10.43 -12.32 4.71
CA ASP A 173 10.70 -13.62 4.09
C ASP A 173 9.62 -14.64 4.45
N LYS A 174 9.18 -14.67 5.71
CA LYS A 174 8.14 -15.59 6.21
C LYS A 174 6.73 -15.24 5.72
N ILE A 175 6.43 -13.95 5.53
CA ILE A 175 5.09 -13.48 5.13
C ILE A 175 4.90 -13.62 3.63
N PHE A 176 5.92 -13.30 2.83
CA PHE A 176 5.79 -13.20 1.37
C PHE A 176 6.57 -14.25 0.58
N GLY A 177 7.32 -15.14 1.24
CA GLY A 177 8.11 -16.18 0.56
C GLY A 177 9.26 -15.59 -0.28
N VAL A 178 9.90 -14.53 0.22
CA VAL A 178 10.97 -13.80 -0.47
C VAL A 178 12.28 -13.83 0.32
N LYS A 179 13.40 -13.44 -0.30
CA LYS A 179 14.70 -13.28 0.36
C LYS A 179 15.25 -11.89 0.09
N PHE A 180 15.99 -11.33 1.06
CA PHE A 180 16.71 -10.07 0.84
C PHE A 180 17.74 -10.22 -0.26
N VAL A 181 17.83 -9.22 -1.12
CA VAL A 181 18.80 -9.17 -2.21
C VAL A 181 19.75 -7.99 -2.04
N ASP A 182 19.21 -6.77 -2.00
CA ASP A 182 20.01 -5.56 -1.88
C ASP A 182 19.19 -4.41 -1.28
N GLY A 183 19.83 -3.28 -0.97
CA GLY A 183 19.12 -2.04 -0.73
C GLY A 183 20.02 -0.82 -0.70
N LYS A 184 19.38 0.34 -0.57
CA LYS A 184 20.05 1.63 -0.65
C LYS A 184 19.66 2.49 0.52
N GLN A 185 20.67 3.03 1.20
CA GLN A 185 20.51 3.96 2.31
C GLN A 185 21.06 5.33 1.93
N TYR A 186 20.18 6.33 1.93
CA TYR A 186 20.56 7.74 1.70
C TYR A 186 20.80 8.46 3.03
N THR A 187 19.99 8.13 4.04
CA THR A 187 20.09 8.59 5.42
C THR A 187 19.43 7.55 6.33
N SER A 188 19.57 7.66 7.64
CA SER A 188 18.83 6.81 8.60
C SER A 188 17.30 6.89 8.43
N ALA A 189 16.79 8.00 7.89
CA ALA A 189 15.37 8.23 7.64
C ALA A 189 14.92 7.91 6.20
N ASN A 190 15.86 7.73 5.26
CA ASN A 190 15.59 7.49 3.85
C ASN A 190 16.41 6.30 3.36
N TRP A 191 15.77 5.14 3.31
CA TRP A 191 16.35 3.89 2.84
C TRP A 191 15.26 2.99 2.26
N PHE A 192 15.66 2.02 1.45
CA PHE A 192 14.80 0.91 1.09
C PHE A 192 15.63 -0.37 0.92
N TYR A 193 15.00 -1.52 1.15
CA TYR A 193 15.56 -2.84 0.91
C TYR A 193 14.65 -3.62 -0.03
N THR A 194 15.25 -4.38 -0.93
CA THR A 194 14.55 -5.20 -1.93
C THR A 194 14.64 -6.67 -1.56
N HIS A 195 13.53 -7.36 -1.80
CA HIS A 195 13.40 -8.78 -1.58
C HIS A 195 12.72 -9.41 -2.79
N TYR A 196 13.19 -10.59 -3.19
CA TYR A 196 12.63 -11.31 -4.32
C TYR A 196 12.21 -12.73 -3.92
N SER A 197 11.14 -13.22 -4.53
CA SER A 197 10.84 -14.66 -4.54
C SER A 197 11.92 -15.42 -5.31
N GLU A 198 12.05 -16.71 -5.06
CA GLU A 198 13.05 -17.57 -5.70
C GLU A 198 12.90 -17.61 -7.23
N ASP A 199 11.66 -17.58 -7.73
CA ASP A 199 11.37 -17.50 -9.17
C ASP A 199 11.49 -16.08 -9.76
N GLY A 200 11.82 -15.09 -8.92
CA GLY A 200 11.95 -13.69 -9.31
C GLY A 200 10.63 -13.01 -9.70
N LYS A 201 9.46 -13.62 -9.52
CA LYS A 201 8.17 -13.03 -9.94
C LYS A 201 7.59 -12.04 -8.94
N LYS A 202 7.93 -12.17 -7.66
CA LYS A 202 7.51 -11.26 -6.60
C LYS A 202 8.66 -10.36 -6.16
N LEU A 203 8.39 -9.07 -6.08
CA LEU A 203 9.25 -8.04 -5.50
C LEU A 203 8.56 -7.49 -4.25
N VAL A 204 9.26 -7.50 -3.12
CA VAL A 204 8.86 -6.76 -1.92
C VAL A 204 9.90 -5.70 -1.62
N ILE A 205 9.47 -4.44 -1.53
CA ILE A 205 10.32 -3.32 -1.11
C ILE A 205 9.96 -2.92 0.32
N HIS A 206 10.92 -2.98 1.22
CA HIS A 206 10.78 -2.50 2.60
C HIS A 206 11.39 -1.13 2.75
N THR A 207 10.65 -0.18 3.32
CA THR A 207 11.12 1.19 3.51
C THR A 207 10.49 1.81 4.76
N ARG A 208 10.93 3.03 5.11
CA ARG A 208 10.22 3.84 6.12
C ARG A 208 8.88 4.31 5.55
N GLN A 209 8.05 4.87 6.43
CA GLN A 209 6.83 5.53 6.00
C GLN A 209 7.15 6.61 4.97
N LEU A 210 6.48 6.54 3.80
CA LEU A 210 6.66 7.48 2.71
C LEU A 210 5.83 8.74 2.95
N SER A 211 6.15 9.50 3.99
CA SER A 211 5.45 10.76 4.32
C SER A 211 6.40 11.97 4.28
N ALA A 212 6.45 12.78 5.34
CA ALA A 212 7.27 13.98 5.37
C ALA A 212 8.77 13.63 5.18
N ASN A 213 9.52 14.50 4.51
CA ASN A 213 10.98 14.40 4.33
C ASN A 213 11.49 13.18 3.55
N VAL A 214 10.67 12.63 2.63
CA VAL A 214 11.13 11.62 1.67
C VAL A 214 11.97 12.27 0.56
N LYS A 215 13.20 11.78 0.40
CA LYS A 215 14.14 12.22 -0.65
C LYS A 215 13.61 11.86 -2.05
N PRO A 216 13.65 12.80 -3.03
CA PRO A 216 13.25 12.52 -4.40
C PRO A 216 14.02 11.35 -5.02
N GLU A 217 15.31 11.20 -4.70
CA GLU A 217 16.18 10.15 -5.25
C GLU A 217 15.74 8.76 -4.76
N LEU A 218 15.28 8.66 -3.51
CA LEU A 218 14.73 7.41 -2.97
C LEU A 218 13.50 6.96 -3.78
N LEU A 219 12.57 7.87 -4.06
CA LEU A 219 11.39 7.55 -4.86
C LEU A 219 11.75 7.21 -6.30
N LYS A 220 12.75 7.91 -6.87
CA LYS A 220 13.23 7.65 -8.22
C LYS A 220 13.77 6.22 -8.35
N ASP A 221 14.68 5.84 -7.46
CA ASP A 221 15.29 4.51 -7.50
C ASP A 221 14.26 3.40 -7.22
N MET A 222 13.39 3.58 -6.22
CA MET A 222 12.30 2.63 -5.98
C MET A 222 11.39 2.48 -7.20
N GLY A 223 10.99 3.60 -7.82
CA GLY A 223 10.12 3.59 -8.99
C GLY A 223 10.76 2.91 -10.19
N GLN A 224 12.06 3.14 -10.43
CA GLN A 224 12.82 2.47 -11.49
C GLN A 224 12.94 0.96 -11.25
N ILE A 225 13.20 0.52 -10.02
CA ILE A 225 13.26 -0.91 -9.66
C ILE A 225 11.91 -1.58 -9.86
N ILE A 226 10.82 -0.95 -9.41
CA ILE A 226 9.46 -1.47 -9.61
C ILE A 226 9.14 -1.55 -11.10
N ARG A 227 9.50 -0.52 -11.87
CA ARG A 227 9.30 -0.50 -13.32
C ARG A 227 10.02 -1.67 -14.00
N GLN A 228 11.32 -1.78 -13.79
CA GLN A 228 12.14 -2.87 -14.33
C GLN A 228 11.61 -4.26 -13.93
N HIS A 229 11.12 -4.41 -12.70
CA HIS A 229 10.54 -5.68 -12.25
C HIS A 229 9.26 -6.02 -13.03
N LEU A 230 8.32 -5.09 -13.11
CA LEU A 230 7.06 -5.27 -13.85
C LEU A 230 7.32 -5.53 -15.35
N ASP A 231 8.31 -4.88 -15.96
CA ASP A 231 8.72 -5.12 -17.35
C ASP A 231 9.25 -6.55 -17.53
N ARG A 232 10.14 -6.98 -16.63
CA ARG A 232 10.73 -8.32 -16.64
C ARG A 232 9.66 -9.42 -16.54
N ILE A 233 8.61 -9.21 -15.74
CA ILE A 233 7.50 -10.16 -15.60
C ILE A 233 6.35 -9.90 -16.58
N GLN A 234 6.56 -9.03 -17.57
CA GLN A 234 5.63 -8.76 -18.68
C GLN A 234 4.28 -8.17 -18.25
N LEU A 235 4.26 -7.36 -17.19
CA LEU A 235 3.05 -6.73 -16.65
C LEU A 235 2.88 -5.25 -17.04
N PHE A 236 3.80 -4.67 -17.83
CA PHE A 236 3.58 -3.38 -18.49
C PHE A 236 2.86 -3.49 -19.84
N ASN A 237 2.83 -4.68 -20.44
CA ASN A 237 2.45 -4.86 -21.84
C ASN A 237 0.99 -5.30 -22.06
N ASN A 238 0.07 -4.93 -21.14
CA ASN A 238 -1.36 -5.17 -21.32
C ASN A 238 -2.14 -3.86 -21.48
N ASN A 239 -1.67 -2.99 -22.38
CA ASN A 239 -2.48 -1.90 -22.96
C ASN A 239 -2.70 -2.18 -24.44
#